data_AF-A0A0D8BWQ8-F1
#
_entry.id   AF-A0A0D8BWQ8-F1
#
_cell.length_a   1.000
_cell.length_b   1.000
_cell.length_c   1.000
_cell.angle_alpha   90.00
_cell.angle_beta   90.00
_cell.angle_gamma   90.00
#
_symmetry.space_group_name_H-M   'P 1'
#
loop_
_entity.id
_entity.type
_entity.pdbx_description
1 polymer ?
#
loop_
_entity_poly.entity_id
_entity_poly.type
_entity_poly.pdbx_seq_one_letter_code
_entity_poly.pdbx_strand_id
1 'polypeptide(L)'
;MNAFKDPNAMKFVSLILSLIGLLLMLNSPELGSRLASSWVRSMGGSVGSQEYLQMLKEYISTYKMVGGIFLFVGLFSFLNHRQP
;
A
#
# COMPACT_ATOMS: atom_id res chain seq x y z
N MET A 1 -2.95 -21.93 -19.78
CA MET A 1 -1.89 -22.26 -18.79
C MET A 1 -2.34 -21.72 -17.44
N ASN A 2 -2.66 -22.60 -16.48
CA ASN A 2 -3.08 -22.18 -15.13
C ASN A 2 -1.83 -21.81 -14.32
N ALA A 3 -1.48 -20.52 -14.29
CA ALA A 3 -0.38 -19.97 -13.49
C ALA A 3 -0.49 -20.30 -11.98
N PHE A 4 -1.66 -20.72 -11.52
CA PHE A 4 -1.91 -21.13 -10.13
C PHE A 4 -1.40 -22.54 -9.77
N LYS A 5 -0.93 -23.34 -10.74
CA LYS A 5 -0.44 -24.71 -10.47
C LYS A 5 1.08 -24.77 -10.26
N ASP A 6 1.82 -23.76 -10.73
CA ASP A 6 3.28 -23.75 -10.68
C ASP A 6 3.79 -23.12 -9.36
N PRO A 7 4.57 -23.86 -8.54
CA PRO A 7 5.08 -23.35 -7.27
C PRO A 7 6.03 -22.15 -7.43
N ASN A 8 6.71 -22.06 -8.58
CA ASN A 8 7.56 -20.92 -8.92
C ASN A 8 6.75 -19.67 -9.28
N ALA A 9 5.59 -19.84 -9.94
CA ALA A 9 4.71 -18.73 -10.26
C ALA A 9 4.06 -18.14 -9.00
N MET A 10 3.62 -18.99 -8.07
CA MET A 10 3.11 -18.57 -6.75
C MET A 10 4.15 -17.75 -5.98
N LYS A 11 5.40 -18.20 -5.91
CA LYS A 11 6.50 -17.46 -5.25
C LYS A 11 6.74 -16.10 -5.90
N PHE A 12 6.71 -16.04 -7.23
CA PHE A 12 6.89 -14.79 -7.97
C PHE A 12 5.76 -13.79 -7.70
N VAL A 13 4.51 -14.26 -7.68
CA VAL A 13 3.33 -13.44 -7.34
C VAL A 13 3.44 -12.91 -5.91
N SER A 14 3.81 -13.74 -4.94
CA SER A 14 3.98 -13.32 -3.54
C SER A 14 5.09 -12.29 -3.36
N LEU A 15 6.17 -12.42 -4.13
CA LEU A 15 7.29 -11.47 -4.13
C LEU A 15 6.88 -10.12 -4.74
N ILE A 16 6.15 -10.12 -5.85
CA ILE A 16 5.55 -8.91 -6.43
C ILE A 16 4.61 -8.24 -5.43
N LEU A 17 3.72 -9.00 -4.79
CA LEU A 17 2.78 -8.47 -3.81
C LEU A 17 3.51 -7.81 -2.64
N SER A 18 4.59 -8.43 -2.15
CA SER A 18 5.43 -7.87 -1.10
C SER A 18 6.12 -6.57 -1.52
N LEU A 19 6.62 -6.50 -2.77
CA LEU A 19 7.23 -5.29 -3.32
C LEU A 19 6.21 -4.16 -3.46
N ILE A 20 4.99 -4.47 -3.94
CA ILE A 20 3.90 -3.50 -4.03
C ILE A 20 3.56 -2.96 -2.63
N GLY A 21 3.45 -3.83 -1.64
CA GLY A 21 3.22 -3.43 -0.24
C GLY A 21 4.30 -2.48 0.29
N LEU A 22 5.57 -2.79 0.02
CA LEU A 22 6.70 -1.95 0.40
C LEU A 22 6.65 -0.58 -0.30
N LEU A 23 6.41 -0.57 -1.62
CA LEU A 23 6.31 0.65 -2.40
C LEU A 23 5.16 1.55 -1.94
N LEU A 24 4.01 0.97 -1.57
CA LEU A 24 2.90 1.73 -0.99
C LEU A 24 3.30 2.41 0.33
N MET A 25 4.03 1.70 1.20
CA MET A 25 4.49 2.28 2.47
C MET A 25 5.50 3.41 2.25
N LEU A 26 6.48 3.23 1.37
CA LEU A 26 7.52 4.22 1.09
C LEU A 26 6.96 5.47 0.40
N ASN A 27 6.02 5.29 -0.53
CA ASN A 27 5.38 6.40 -1.26
C ASN A 27 4.14 6.95 -0.53
N SER A 28 3.81 6.43 0.66
CA SER A 28 2.64 6.88 1.43
C SER A 28 2.57 8.40 1.68
N PRO A 29 3.67 9.13 1.94
CA PRO A 29 3.62 10.59 2.10
C PRO A 29 3.18 11.30 0.83
N GLU A 30 3.70 10.86 -0.33
CA GLU A 30 3.37 11.48 -1.61
C GLU A 30 1.95 11.13 -2.06
N LEU A 31 1.55 9.86 -1.95
CA LEU A 31 0.19 9.42 -2.26
C LEU A 31 -0.84 10.10 -1.34
N GLY A 32 -0.54 10.17 -0.05
CA GLY A 32 -1.38 10.86 0.93
C GLY A 32 -1.49 12.36 0.64
N SER A 33 -0.40 13.02 0.23
CA SER A 33 -0.41 14.43 -0.15
C SER A 33 -1.24 14.69 -1.41
N ARG A 34 -1.18 13.80 -2.40
CA ARG A 34 -2.01 13.89 -3.62
C ARG A 34 -3.50 13.74 -3.28
N LEU A 35 -3.86 12.77 -2.43
CA LEU A 35 -5.25 12.60 -1.99
C LEU A 35 -5.74 13.78 -1.16
N ALA A 36 -4.94 14.24 -0.20
CA ALA A 36 -5.27 15.41 0.61
C ALA A 36 -5.49 16.64 -0.27
N SER A 37 -4.62 16.87 -1.26
CA SER A 37 -4.76 17.98 -2.22
C SER A 37 -6.03 17.85 -3.07
N SER A 38 -6.35 16.63 -3.53
CA SER A 38 -7.58 16.37 -4.28
C SER A 38 -8.83 16.59 -3.43
N TRP A 39 -8.79 16.17 -2.17
CA TRP A 39 -9.85 16.40 -1.20
C TRP A 39 -10.06 17.90 -0.94
N VAL A 40 -8.99 18.69 -0.76
CA VAL A 40 -9.09 20.16 -0.63
C VAL A 40 -9.76 20.79 -1.84
N ARG A 41 -9.41 20.34 -3.06
CA ARG A 41 -10.08 20.82 -4.28
C ARG A 41 -11.57 20.49 -4.29
N SER A 42 -11.96 19.32 -3.78
CA SER A 42 -13.38 18.95 -3.66
C SER A 42 -14.14 19.77 -2.61
N MET A 43 -13.45 20.32 -1.61
CA MET A 43 -14.03 21.18 -0.57
C MET A 43 -14.06 22.68 -0.94
N GLY A 44 -13.76 23.04 -2.20
CA GLY A 44 -13.78 24.43 -2.66
C GLY A 44 -12.41 25.12 -2.67
N GLY A 45 -11.32 24.37 -2.47
CA GLY A 45 -9.94 24.83 -2.70
C GLY A 45 -9.25 25.50 -1.52
N SER A 46 -9.93 25.66 -0.38
CA SER A 46 -9.33 26.19 0.85
C SER A 46 -9.86 25.44 2.06
N VAL A 47 -8.96 25.03 2.95
CA VAL A 47 -9.26 24.34 4.20
C VAL A 47 -8.34 24.88 5.30
N GLY A 48 -8.73 24.73 6.56
CA GLY A 48 -7.85 25.03 7.69
C GLY A 48 -6.59 24.17 7.65
N SER A 49 -5.44 24.74 8.05
CA SER A 49 -4.16 24.02 8.10
C SER A 49 -4.22 22.78 9.00
N GLN A 50 -4.96 22.86 10.11
CA GLN A 50 -5.14 21.75 11.03
C GLN A 50 -5.97 20.62 10.44
N GLU A 51 -7.04 20.95 9.71
CA GLU A 51 -7.88 19.96 9.01
C GLU A 51 -7.11 19.27 7.88
N TYR A 52 -6.34 20.04 7.11
CA TYR A 52 -5.46 19.48 6.07
C TYR A 52 -4.45 18.49 6.65
N LEU A 53 -3.78 18.85 7.74
CA LEU A 53 -2.78 17.99 8.38
C LEU A 53 -3.39 16.72 8.97
N GLN A 54 -4.61 16.81 9.51
CA GLN A 54 -5.33 15.63 10.00
C GLN A 54 -5.65 14.67 8.84
N MET A 55 -6.28 15.16 7.77
CA MET A 55 -6.60 14.35 6.59
C MET A 55 -5.36 13.76 5.93
N LEU A 56 -4.29 14.55 5.81
CA LEU A 56 -3.01 14.06 5.29
C LEU A 56 -2.47 12.88 6.13
N LYS A 57 -2.47 13.01 7.46
CA LYS A 57 -2.04 11.92 8.35
C LYS A 57 -2.92 10.68 8.21
N GLU A 58 -4.24 10.86 8.08
CA GLU A 58 -5.17 9.76 7.87
C GLU A 58 -4.88 9.03 6.56
N TYR A 59 -4.74 9.75 5.44
CA TYR A 59 -4.40 9.14 4.15
C TYR A 59 -3.04 8.42 4.17
N ILE A 60 -2.01 9.05 4.75
CA ILE A 60 -0.70 8.42 4.91
C ILE A 60 -0.82 7.13 5.74
N SER A 61 -1.56 7.18 6.85
CA SER A 61 -1.79 6.02 7.72
C SER A 61 -2.49 4.90 6.97
N THR A 62 -3.52 5.22 6.17
CA THR A 62 -4.22 4.24 5.33
C THR A 62 -3.28 3.56 4.34
N TYR A 63 -2.47 4.33 3.60
CA TYR A 63 -1.48 3.75 2.68
C TYR A 63 -0.45 2.88 3.39
N LYS A 64 -0.02 3.26 4.59
CA LYS A 64 0.90 2.45 5.42
C LYS A 64 0.24 1.16 5.90
N MET A 65 -1.03 1.20 6.32
CA MET A 65 -1.78 0.00 6.72
C MET A 65 -1.96 -0.95 5.55
N VAL A 66 -2.47 -0.46 4.41
CA VAL A 66 -2.69 -1.28 3.21
C VAL A 66 -1.38 -1.87 2.70
N GLY A 67 -0.33 -1.04 2.60
CA GLY A 67 1.00 -1.49 2.21
C GLY A 67 1.57 -2.53 3.18
N GLY A 68 1.37 -2.34 4.49
CA GLY A 68 1.78 -3.27 5.54
C GLY A 68 1.06 -4.62 5.44
N ILE A 69 -0.25 -4.63 5.16
CA ILE A 69 -1.01 -5.87 4.94
C ILE A 69 -0.48 -6.60 3.71
N PHE A 70 -0.26 -5.90 2.59
CA PHE A 70 0.26 -6.50 1.36
C PHE A 70 1.67 -7.06 1.54
N LEU A 71 2.52 -6.31 2.25
CA LEU A 71 3.87 -6.76 2.59
C LEU A 71 3.83 -7.99 3.49
N PHE A 72 3.01 -7.97 4.54
CA PHE A 72 2.89 -9.09 5.47
C PHE A 72 2.37 -10.35 4.77
N VAL A 73 1.26 -10.25 4.02
CA VAL A 73 0.66 -11.38 3.32
C VAL A 73 1.61 -11.91 2.23
N GLY A 74 2.23 -11.01 1.44
CA GLY A 74 3.17 -11.39 0.39
C GLY A 74 4.41 -12.09 0.96
N LEU A 75 5.02 -11.53 2.00
CA LEU A 75 6.21 -12.10 2.62
C LEU A 75 5.89 -13.40 3.37
N PHE A 76 4.78 -13.45 4.10
CA PHE A 76 4.32 -14.66 4.78
C PHE A 76 4.07 -15.80 3.79
N SER A 77 3.38 -15.53 2.68
CA SER A 77 3.15 -16.51 1.62
C SER A 77 4.46 -17.00 0.98
N PHE A 78 5.40 -16.09 0.73
CA PHE A 78 6.71 -16.43 0.17
C PHE A 78 7.56 -17.31 1.11
N LEU A 79 7.55 -16.99 2.41
CA LEU A 79 8.32 -17.70 3.43
C LEU A 79 7.69 -19.04 3.82
N ASN A 80 6.36 -19.11 3.90
CA ASN A 80 5.65 -20.34 4.29
C ASN A 80 5.73 -21.43 3.21
N HIS A 81 6.00 -21.05 1.94
CA HIS A 81 6.29 -21.99 0.85
C HIS A 81 7.71 -22.61 0.91
N ARG A 82 8.46 -22.40 2.00
CA ARG A 82 9.80 -22.95 2.23
C ARG A 82 9.83 -24.15 3.20
N GLN A 83 8.70 -24.71 3.61
CA GLN A 83 8.72 -25.99 4.35
C GLN A 83 8.77 -27.18 3.37
N PRO A 84 9.57 -28.21 3.69
CA PRO A 84 9.98 -29.28 2.77
C PRO A 84 8.83 -30.14 2.24
#